data_AF-A0AA47HYP7-F1
#
_entry.id   AF-A0AA47HYP7-F1
#
_cell.length_a   1.000
_cell.length_b   1.000
_cell.length_c   1.000
_cell.angle_alpha   90.00
_cell.angle_beta   90.00
_cell.angle_gamma   90.00
#
_symmetry.space_group_name_H-M   'P 1'
#
loop_
_entity.id
_entity.type
_entity.pdbx_description
1 polymer ?
#
loop_
_entity_poly.entity_id
_entity_poly.type
_entity_poly.pdbx_seq_one_letter_code
_entity_poly.pdbx_strand_id
1 'polypeptide(L)' 'MPAISTDEAMLRDCLALDMLSRWTPRQIREWLADPTFPDEYREDMRRRLNQLREEYRNHE' A
#
# COMPACT_ATOMS: atom_id res chain seq x y z
N MET A 1 -18.54 -10.34 -2.47
CA MET A 1 -17.40 -9.57 -1.93
C MET A 1 -16.65 -10.51 -1.00
N PRO A 2 -15.54 -11.15 -1.41
CA PRO A 2 -14.76 -11.94 -0.47
C PRO A 2 -14.23 -10.98 0.60
N ALA A 3 -14.61 -11.21 1.86
CA ALA A 3 -14.04 -10.48 2.98
C ALA A 3 -12.55 -10.81 3.00
N ILE A 4 -11.69 -9.82 2.77
CA ILE A 4 -10.24 -9.97 2.96
C ILE A 4 -10.08 -10.47 4.40
N SER A 5 -9.45 -11.62 4.58
CA SER A 5 -9.23 -12.15 5.93
C SER A 5 -8.45 -11.10 6.72
N THR A 6 -8.79 -10.88 8.00
CA THR A 6 -8.18 -9.81 8.82
C THR A 6 -6.65 -9.82 8.78
N ASP A 7 -6.06 -11.02 8.67
CA ASP A 7 -4.63 -11.23 8.50
C ASP A 7 -4.06 -10.61 7.21
N GLU A 8 -4.71 -10.82 6.07
CA GLU A 8 -4.30 -10.25 4.79
C GLU A 8 -4.41 -8.73 4.76
N ALA A 9 -5.43 -8.16 5.42
CA ALA A 9 -5.57 -6.71 5.54
C ALA A 9 -4.40 -6.13 6.36
N MET A 10 -4.08 -6.75 7.49
CA MET A 10 -2.96 -6.35 8.35
C MET A 10 -1.61 -6.46 7.62
N LEU A 11 -1.38 -7.54 6.85
CA LEU A 11 -0.17 -7.70 6.07
C LEU A 11 0.00 -6.59 5.01
N ARG A 12 -1.09 -6.17 4.36
CA ARG A 12 -1.08 -5.06 3.41
C ARG A 12 -0.76 -3.72 4.08
N ASP A 13 -1.31 -3.47 5.27
CA ASP A 13 -0.96 -2.28 6.06
C ASP A 13 0.51 -2.28 6.46
N CYS A 14 1.02 -3.40 6.97
CA CYS A 14 2.45 -3.53 7.31
C CYS A 14 3.35 -3.30 6.10
N LEU A 15 2.98 -3.84 4.92
CA LEU A 15 3.73 -3.63 3.69
C LEU A 15 3.69 -2.16 3.24
N ALA A 16 2.52 -1.52 3.33
CA ALA A 16 2.39 -0.11 2.97
C ALA A 16 3.23 0.79 3.88
N LEU A 17 3.28 0.49 5.18
CA LEU A 17 4.16 1.18 6.14
C LEU A 17 5.65 0.96 5.85
N ASP A 18 6.07 -0.28 5.57
CA ASP A 18 7.48 -0.58 5.22
C ASP A 18 7.88 0.14 3.93
N MET A 19 7.01 0.14 2.92
CA MET A 19 7.21 0.89 1.67
C MET A 19 7.40 2.38 1.94
N LEU A 20 6.51 3.01 2.73
CA LEU A 20 6.64 4.44 3.01
C LEU A 20 7.87 4.78 3.86
N SER A 21 8.29 3.87 4.74
CA SER A 21 9.44 4.07 5.61
C SER A 21 10.78 3.87 4.91
N ARG A 22 10.88 2.89 3.99
CA ARG A 22 12.15 2.44 3.41
C ARG A 22 12.28 2.70 1.92
N TRP A 23 11.17 2.82 1.19
CA TRP A 23 11.20 2.90 -0.26
C TRP A 23 11.03 4.34 -0.73
N THR A 24 11.66 4.64 -1.86
CA THR A 24 11.44 5.92 -2.54
C THR A 24 10.10 5.93 -3.26
N PRO A 25 9.50 7.12 -3.50
CA PRO A 25 8.27 7.22 -4.29
C PRO A 25 8.36 6.58 -5.67
N ARG A 26 9.57 6.49 -6.26
CA ARG A 26 9.78 5.82 -7.54
C ARG A 26 9.64 4.31 -7.42
N GLN A 27 10.31 3.70 -6.44
CA GLN A 27 10.24 2.26 -6.19
C GLN A 27 8.81 1.80 -5.89
N ILE A 28 8.06 2.58 -5.11
CA ILE A 28 6.65 2.29 -4.82
C ILE A 28 5.81 2.29 -6.12
N ARG A 29 6.03 3.25 -7.02
CA ARG A 29 5.33 3.30 -8.32
C ARG A 29 5.72 2.14 -9.22
N GLU A 30 7.01 1.78 -9.25
CA GLU A 30 7.50 0.63 -10.02
C GLU A 30 6.85 -0.67 -9.52
N TRP A 31 6.74 -0.85 -8.20
CA TRP A 31 6.05 -2.00 -7.60
C TRP A 31 4.54 -2.00 -7.86
N LEU A 32 3.88 -0.83 -7.81
CA LEU A 32 2.47 -0.71 -8.19
C LEU A 32 2.22 -0.91 -9.69
N ALA A 33 3.25 -0.78 -10.53
CA ALA A 33 3.18 -1.07 -11.96
C ALA A 33 3.46 -2.56 -12.27
N ASP A 34 3.92 -3.33 -11.28
CA ASP A 34 4.31 -4.71 -11.47
C ASP A 34 3.10 -5.60 -11.82
N PRO A 35 3.13 -6.36 -12.93
CA PRO A 35 2.01 -7.18 -13.37
C PRO A 35 1.83 -8.48 -12.59
N THR A 36 2.71 -8.79 -11.63
CA THR A 36 2.61 -10.00 -10.80
C THR A 36 1.39 -9.96 -9.88
N PHE A 37 0.90 -8.75 -9.54
CA PHE A 37 -0.26 -8.58 -8.66
C PHE A 37 -1.53 -8.20 -9.45
N PRO A 38 -2.71 -8.72 -9.04
CA PRO A 38 -3.99 -8.31 -9.63
C PRO A 38 -4.23 -6.80 -9.51
N ASP A 39 -4.88 -6.19 -10.51
CA ASP A 39 -5.22 -4.76 -10.48
C ASP A 39 -5.98 -4.35 -9.21
N GLU A 40 -6.93 -5.18 -8.74
CA GLU A 40 -7.68 -4.91 -7.51
C GLU A 40 -6.76 -4.82 -6.28
N TYR A 41 -5.72 -5.66 -6.21
CA TYR A 41 -4.74 -5.63 -5.12
C TYR A 41 -3.85 -4.39 -5.19
N ARG A 42 -3.44 -4.00 -6.40
CA ARG A 42 -2.62 -2.81 -6.64
C ARG A 42 -3.40 -1.53 -6.35
N GLU A 43 -4.68 -1.48 -6.70
CA GLU A 43 -5.56 -0.37 -6.35
C GLU A 43 -5.79 -0.25 -4.84
N ASP A 44 -6.00 -1.36 -4.14
CA ASP A 44 -6.12 -1.39 -2.66
C ASP A 44 -4.84 -0.82 -2.00
N MET A 45 -3.68 -1.34 -2.38
CA MET A 45 -2.39 -0.86 -1.88
C MET A 45 -2.14 0.62 -2.21
N ARG A 46 -2.50 1.07 -3.42
CA ARG A 46 -2.37 2.48 -3.80
C ARG A 46 -3.23 3.39 -2.93
N ARG A 47 -4.45 2.97 -2.58
CA ARG A 47 -5.33 3.73 -1.67
C ARG A 47 -4.73 3.81 -0.27
N ARG A 48 -4.26 2.69 0.29
CA ARG A 48 -3.60 2.63 1.61
C ARG A 48 -2.37 3.51 1.68
N LEU A 49 -1.50 3.44 0.68
CA LEU A 49 -0.29 4.28 0.60
C LEU A 49 -0.62 5.77 0.55
N ASN A 50 -1.68 6.17 -0.16
CA ASN A 50 -2.12 7.57 -0.20
C ASN A 50 -2.69 8.02 1.14
N GLN A 51 -3.57 7.21 1.77
CA GLN A 51 -4.11 7.52 3.09
C GLN A 51 -3.01 7.67 4.14
N LEU A 52 -2.10 6.71 4.23
CA LEU A 52 -0.98 6.78 5.16
C LEU A 52 -0.10 8.00 4.89
N ARG A 53 0.19 8.35 3.63
CA ARG A 53 0.93 9.58 3.32
C ARG A 53 0.21 10.85 3.77
N GLU A 54 -1.11 10.91 3.63
CA GLU A 54 -1.89 12.04 4.13
C GLU A 54 -1.89 12.10 5.65
N GLU A 55 -2.01 10.97 6.33
CA GLU A 55 -1.91 10.89 7.79
C GLU A 55 -0.54 11.35 8.29
N TYR A 56 0.55 10.83 7.72
CA TYR A 56 1.91 11.26 8.04
C TYR A 56 2.11 12.76 7.82
N ARG A 57 1.56 13.31 6.72
CA ARG A 57 1.67 14.74 6.41
C ARG A 57 0.85 15.63 7.35
N ASN A 58 -0.29 15.16 7.85
CA ASN A 58 -1.13 15.89 8.79
C ASN A 58 -0.64 15.80 10.25
N HIS A 59 0.29 14.88 10.54
CA HIS A 59 0.88 14.68 11.86
C HIS A 59 2.19 15.46 12.08
N GLU A 60 2.68 16.19 11.07
CA GLU A 60 3.76 17.20 11.14
C GLU A 60 3.20 18.62 11.29
#